data_AF-A0A0S2K377-F1
#
_entry.id   AF-A0A0S2K377-F1
#
_cell.length_a   1.000
_cell.length_b   1.000
_cell.length_c   1.000
_cell.angle_alpha   90.00
_cell.angle_beta   90.00
_cell.angle_gamma   90.00
#
_symmetry.space_group_name_H-M   'P 1'
#
loop_
_entity.id
_entity.type
_entity.pdbx_description
1 polymer ?
#
loop_
_entity_poly.entity_id
_entity_poly.type
_entity_poly.pdbx_seq_one_letter_code
_entity_poly.pdbx_strand_id
1 'polypeptide(L)'
;MKPNYSITHLRNIMENSVKEEMLSCDLIISNRGRLRDAISFIGEDAFDSIPILEINNKLEENIEIKSSNDDTTKIGIDISLIDRKTLAGLFSTLAKVALKYQFEIRIIYTLAEYTPPSGESHPNNNVKPVSNFFSGWSSRPGLPILSIVGLGYERDKAIGAVEFLESSEAFLYLPKSNEQRYYSDVMKGNKRLIECYPDNHQFAYDLESPTQTILSLDAVINAYKNKFKIVLLPFGPKLFYALSLIISVHHPEISVWHVSGEQDDTDSTQDRSVSGLIGFSFCISNSEAV
;
A
#
# COMPACT_ATOMS: atom_id res chain seq x y z
N MET A 1 11.52 -4.17 -21.82
CA MET A 1 11.16 -5.17 -20.80
C MET A 1 11.35 -4.50 -19.46
N LYS A 2 10.36 -4.49 -18.56
CA LYS A 2 10.62 -4.03 -17.19
C LYS A 2 11.53 -5.05 -16.50
N PRO A 3 12.44 -4.60 -15.63
CA PRO A 3 13.30 -5.49 -14.87
C PRO A 3 12.47 -6.43 -13.98
N ASN A 4 12.96 -7.64 -13.80
CA ASN A 4 12.36 -8.62 -12.90
C ASN A 4 12.84 -8.34 -11.47
N TYR A 5 11.91 -8.10 -10.56
CA TYR A 5 12.21 -7.91 -9.14
C TYR A 5 11.93 -9.19 -8.36
N SER A 6 12.84 -9.54 -7.46
CA SER A 6 12.65 -10.62 -6.51
C SER A 6 12.15 -10.01 -5.20
N ILE A 7 10.94 -10.39 -4.77
CA ILE A 7 10.39 -10.02 -3.47
C ILE A 7 10.35 -11.28 -2.61
N THR A 8 11.10 -11.28 -1.52
CA THR A 8 11.27 -12.45 -0.64
C THR A 8 11.16 -12.07 0.83
N HIS A 9 11.21 -13.07 1.72
CA HIS A 9 11.24 -12.87 3.17
C HIS A 9 10.09 -11.99 3.70
N LEU A 10 8.90 -12.14 3.11
CA LEU A 10 7.68 -11.49 3.58
C LEU A 10 7.35 -11.96 5.00
N ARG A 11 7.32 -11.02 5.95
CA ARG A 11 6.90 -11.29 7.35
C ARG A 11 6.08 -10.14 7.92
N ASN A 12 5.11 -10.47 8.76
CA ASN A 12 4.39 -9.46 9.53
C ASN A 12 5.31 -8.85 10.59
N ILE A 13 5.10 -7.57 10.90
CA ILE A 13 5.67 -6.90 12.06
C ILE A 13 4.50 -6.66 13.01
N MET A 14 4.58 -7.30 14.18
CA MET A 14 3.55 -7.21 15.22
C MET A 14 3.80 -5.99 16.09
N GLU A 15 2.73 -5.44 16.67
CA GLU A 15 2.77 -4.20 17.47
C GLU A 15 3.89 -4.16 18.52
N ASN A 16 4.06 -5.24 19.28
CA ASN A 16 5.08 -5.36 20.32
C ASN A 16 6.53 -5.38 19.80
N SER A 17 6.73 -5.62 18.50
CA SER A 17 8.04 -5.69 17.85
C SER A 17 8.40 -4.46 17.02
N VAL A 18 7.44 -3.56 16.75
CA VAL A 18 7.64 -2.44 15.81
C VAL A 18 8.83 -1.56 16.21
N LYS A 19 8.99 -1.27 17.50
CA LYS A 19 10.13 -0.48 18.00
C LYS A 19 11.47 -1.13 17.67
N GLU A 20 11.63 -2.41 18.01
CA GLU A 20 12.87 -3.16 17.77
C GLU A 20 13.17 -3.25 16.28
N GLU A 21 12.14 -3.49 15.47
CA GLU A 21 12.25 -3.54 14.01
C GLU A 21 12.71 -2.22 13.41
N MET A 22 12.13 -1.09 13.83
CA MET A 22 12.56 0.23 13.37
C MET A 22 13.96 0.59 13.86
N LEU A 23 14.31 0.23 15.10
CA LEU A 23 15.65 0.48 15.65
C LEU A 23 16.76 -0.35 14.97
N SER A 24 16.38 -1.45 14.31
CA SER A 24 17.29 -2.29 13.54
C SER A 24 17.49 -1.81 12.09
N CYS A 25 16.91 -0.68 11.69
CA CYS A 25 17.09 -0.09 10.37
C CYS A 25 18.34 0.79 10.30
N ASP A 26 18.95 0.84 9.12
CA ASP A 26 20.09 1.71 8.85
C ASP A 26 19.66 3.16 8.57
N LEU A 27 18.41 3.34 8.15
CA LEU A 27 17.73 4.62 7.99
C LEU A 27 16.22 4.46 8.08
N ILE A 28 15.51 5.53 8.41
CA ILE A 28 14.04 5.57 8.43
C ILE A 28 13.55 6.69 7.52
N ILE A 29 12.55 6.40 6.68
CA ILE A 29 11.85 7.38 5.86
C ILE A 29 10.48 7.64 6.50
N SER A 30 10.21 8.89 6.88
CA SER A 30 8.93 9.25 7.50
C SER A 30 8.57 10.70 7.22
N ASN A 31 7.27 10.98 7.09
CA ASN A 31 6.73 12.31 7.24
C ASN A 31 6.35 12.50 8.71
N ARG A 32 7.03 13.41 9.41
CA ARG A 32 6.80 13.62 10.84
C ARG A 32 5.47 14.34 11.09
N GLY A 33 4.73 13.89 12.10
CA GLY A 33 3.57 14.55 12.67
C GLY A 33 3.79 14.80 14.15
N ARG A 34 2.72 15.12 14.87
CA ARG A 34 2.70 15.28 16.32
C ARG A 34 2.13 14.07 17.03
N LEU A 35 1.20 13.36 16.41
CA LEU A 35 0.41 12.31 17.07
C LEU A 35 0.53 10.96 16.36
N ARG A 36 0.57 10.97 15.02
CA ARG A 36 0.30 9.78 14.23
C ARG A 36 1.53 9.08 13.68
N ASP A 37 2.66 9.74 13.51
CA ASP A 37 3.84 9.04 13.01
C ASP A 37 4.41 8.07 14.06
N ALA A 38 4.98 6.96 13.58
CA ALA A 38 5.46 5.88 14.43
C ALA A 38 6.59 6.34 15.37
N ILE A 39 7.43 7.27 14.92
CA ILE A 39 8.54 7.80 15.71
C ILE A 39 8.00 8.60 16.90
N SER A 40 7.08 9.53 16.66
CA SER A 40 6.44 10.32 17.73
C SER A 40 5.65 9.43 18.71
N PHE A 41 4.99 8.38 18.21
CA PHE A 41 4.26 7.44 19.07
C PHE A 41 5.18 6.57 19.95
N ILE A 42 6.32 6.12 19.42
CA ILE A 42 7.29 5.29 20.15
C ILE A 42 8.14 6.13 21.12
N GLY A 43 8.39 7.39 20.77
CA GLY A 43 9.25 8.33 21.49
C GLY A 43 10.51 8.69 20.69
N GLU A 44 10.70 9.98 20.41
CA GLU A 44 11.78 10.49 19.54
C GLU A 44 13.17 10.11 20.03
N ASP A 45 13.42 10.20 21.35
CA ASP A 45 14.71 9.88 21.99
C ASP A 45 15.20 8.46 21.67
N ALA A 46 14.31 7.54 21.29
CA ALA A 46 14.72 6.20 20.89
C ALA A 46 15.49 6.18 19.56
N PHE A 47 15.34 7.19 18.71
CA PHE A 47 15.80 7.22 17.32
C PHE A 47 16.98 8.17 17.07
N ASP A 48 17.58 8.76 18.11
CA ASP A 48 18.69 9.73 18.00
C ASP A 48 19.90 9.22 17.18
N SER A 49 20.08 7.91 17.12
CA SER A 49 21.21 7.27 16.43
C SER A 49 20.91 6.85 14.99
N ILE A 50 19.65 6.98 14.53
CA ILE A 50 19.22 6.48 13.22
C ILE A 50 18.90 7.66 12.30
N PRO A 51 19.50 7.74 11.10
CA PRO A 51 19.16 8.78 10.14
C PRO A 51 17.68 8.73 9.76
N ILE A 52 16.97 9.83 9.97
CA ILE A 52 15.58 10.02 9.53
C ILE A 52 15.58 10.89 8.27
N LEU A 53 15.04 10.35 7.18
CA LEU A 53 14.96 11.02 5.89
C LEU A 53 13.53 11.46 5.59
N GLU A 54 13.39 12.73 5.19
CA GLU A 54 12.15 13.25 4.61
C GLU A 54 12.08 12.96 3.11
N ILE A 55 10.86 12.87 2.58
CA ILE A 55 10.65 12.60 1.15
C ILE A 55 10.79 13.91 0.37
N ASN A 56 11.93 14.03 -0.31
CA ASN A 56 12.26 15.19 -1.15
C ASN A 56 13.00 14.74 -2.42
N ASN A 57 13.44 15.71 -3.22
CA ASN A 57 14.13 15.47 -4.50
C ASN A 57 15.52 14.82 -4.38
N LYS A 58 16.10 14.74 -3.18
CA LYS A 58 17.40 14.11 -2.90
C LYS A 58 17.27 12.72 -2.29
N LEU A 59 16.04 12.21 -2.11
CA LEU A 59 15.83 10.93 -1.45
C LEU A 59 16.54 9.77 -2.17
N GLU A 60 16.49 9.75 -3.51
CA GLU A 60 17.15 8.72 -4.32
C GLU A 60 18.67 8.73 -4.09
N GLU A 61 19.30 9.91 -4.16
CA GLU A 61 20.74 10.09 -3.91
C GLU A 61 21.12 9.67 -2.48
N ASN A 62 20.34 10.06 -1.48
CA ASN A 62 20.60 9.69 -0.08
C ASN A 62 20.53 8.17 0.14
N ILE A 63 19.56 7.49 -0.49
CA ILE A 63 19.45 6.02 -0.43
C ILE A 63 20.67 5.40 -1.13
N GLU A 64 21.03 5.84 -2.33
CA GLU A 64 22.18 5.30 -3.06
C GLU A 64 23.50 5.48 -2.29
N ILE A 65 23.73 6.64 -1.68
CA ILE A 65 24.93 6.91 -0.87
C ILE A 65 25.01 5.92 0.30
N LYS A 66 23.90 5.71 1.02
CA LYS A 66 23.87 4.77 2.14
C LYS A 66 24.14 3.34 1.66
N SER A 67 23.50 2.93 0.57
CA SER A 67 23.59 1.56 0.05
C SER A 67 24.88 1.20 -0.64
N SER A 68 25.67 2.18 -1.08
CA SER A 68 26.97 1.91 -1.72
C SER A 68 28.02 1.32 -0.77
N ASN A 69 27.78 1.34 0.54
CA ASN A 69 28.73 0.85 1.55
C ASN A 69 28.34 -0.50 2.17
N ASP A 70 27.15 -1.03 1.87
CA ASP A 70 26.57 -2.18 2.56
C ASP A 70 26.11 -3.26 1.57
N ASP A 71 26.25 -4.55 1.93
CA ASP A 71 25.75 -5.68 1.13
C ASP A 71 24.21 -5.70 1.07
N THR A 72 23.54 -5.21 2.12
CA THR A 72 22.08 -5.06 2.18
C THR A 72 21.74 -3.90 3.11
N THR A 73 20.98 -2.93 2.61
CA THR A 73 20.52 -1.79 3.42
C THR A 73 19.13 -2.05 3.98
N LYS A 74 18.98 -1.84 5.29
CA LYS A 74 17.72 -1.96 6.02
C LYS A 74 17.01 -0.61 6.09
N ILE A 75 15.86 -0.50 5.44
CA ILE A 75 15.11 0.75 5.34
C ILE A 75 13.77 0.61 6.08
N GLY A 76 13.58 1.41 7.12
CA GLY A 76 12.28 1.61 7.74
C GLY A 76 11.47 2.65 6.98
N ILE A 77 10.18 2.41 6.74
CA ILE A 77 9.29 3.38 6.08
C ILE A 77 8.02 3.48 6.90
N ASP A 78 7.79 4.64 7.49
CA ASP A 78 6.53 4.95 8.13
C ASP A 78 5.57 5.59 7.11
N ILE A 79 4.56 4.83 6.69
CA ILE A 79 3.61 5.27 5.66
C ILE A 79 2.50 6.16 6.21
N SER A 80 2.39 6.28 7.53
CA SER A 80 1.19 6.78 8.22
C SER A 80 0.78 8.17 7.78
N LEU A 81 1.74 9.07 7.57
CA LEU A 81 1.53 10.47 7.14
C LEU A 81 2.05 10.76 5.71
N ILE A 82 2.41 9.73 4.95
CA ILE A 82 2.78 9.89 3.54
C ILE A 82 1.51 9.83 2.69
N ASP A 83 1.21 10.87 1.89
CA ASP A 83 0.07 10.82 0.97
C ASP A 83 0.26 9.77 -0.13
N ARG A 84 -0.84 9.27 -0.72
CA ARG A 84 -0.79 8.16 -1.68
C ARG A 84 0.08 8.45 -2.91
N LYS A 85 0.14 9.70 -3.39
CA LYS A 85 0.95 10.08 -4.56
C LYS A 85 2.43 10.04 -4.22
N THR A 86 2.81 10.64 -3.08
CA THR A 86 4.19 10.60 -2.58
C THR A 86 4.63 9.18 -2.27
N LEU A 87 3.74 8.35 -1.69
CA LEU A 87 4.01 6.94 -1.41
C LEU A 87 4.27 6.13 -2.69
N ALA A 88 3.47 6.32 -3.75
CA ALA A 88 3.76 5.71 -5.05
C ALA A 88 5.11 6.20 -5.63
N GLY A 89 5.43 7.48 -5.48
CA GLY A 89 6.75 8.01 -5.84
C GLY A 89 7.89 7.28 -5.12
N LEU A 90 7.76 7.12 -3.81
CA LEU A 90 8.71 6.41 -2.96
C LEU A 90 8.93 4.96 -3.40
N PHE A 91 7.86 4.18 -3.57
CA PHE A 91 7.98 2.79 -4.01
C PHE A 91 8.59 2.66 -5.41
N SER A 92 8.29 3.60 -6.32
CA SER A 92 8.92 3.66 -7.65
C SER A 92 10.42 3.94 -7.55
N THR A 93 10.83 4.88 -6.69
CA THR A 93 12.25 5.17 -6.43
C THR A 93 12.96 3.95 -5.82
N LEU A 94 12.40 3.33 -4.78
CA LEU A 94 12.97 2.14 -4.14
C LEU A 94 13.13 0.99 -5.14
N ALA A 95 12.12 0.74 -5.98
CA ALA A 95 12.22 -0.29 -7.01
C ALA A 95 13.35 0.02 -8.01
N LYS A 96 13.48 1.26 -8.48
CA LYS A 96 14.58 1.63 -9.40
C LYS A 96 15.96 1.43 -8.77
N VAL A 97 16.13 1.83 -7.51
CA VAL A 97 17.40 1.69 -6.80
C VAL A 97 17.70 0.22 -6.49
N ALA A 98 16.66 -0.59 -6.27
CA ALA A 98 16.78 -2.04 -6.04
C ALA A 98 17.31 -2.83 -7.26
N LEU A 99 17.46 -2.17 -8.42
CA LEU A 99 18.16 -2.73 -9.58
C LEU A 99 19.67 -2.83 -9.37
N LYS A 100 20.22 -1.99 -8.51
CA LYS A 100 21.66 -1.88 -8.24
C LYS A 100 22.02 -2.42 -6.86
N TYR A 101 21.13 -2.28 -5.89
CA TYR A 101 21.38 -2.60 -4.48
C TYR A 101 20.30 -3.54 -3.93
N GLN A 102 20.62 -4.24 -2.84
CA GLN A 102 19.67 -5.08 -2.13
C GLN A 102 19.13 -4.36 -0.90
N PHE A 103 17.81 -4.48 -0.68
CA PHE A 103 17.15 -3.86 0.46
C PHE A 103 16.37 -4.86 1.29
N GLU A 104 16.39 -4.68 2.61
CA GLU A 104 15.36 -5.18 3.51
C GLU A 104 14.47 -3.98 3.90
N ILE A 105 13.24 -3.97 3.40
CA ILE A 105 12.30 -2.88 3.62
C ILE A 105 11.34 -3.27 4.73
N ARG A 106 11.16 -2.39 5.71
CA ARG A 106 10.17 -2.52 6.80
C ARG A 106 9.13 -1.42 6.66
N ILE A 107 7.91 -1.79 6.28
CA ILE A 107 6.78 -0.88 6.19
C ILE A 107 6.07 -0.85 7.54
N ILE A 108 6.01 0.33 8.14
CA ILE A 108 5.32 0.58 9.41
C ILE A 108 4.10 1.45 9.14
N TYR A 109 2.99 1.10 9.77
CA TYR A 109 1.73 1.81 9.68
C TYR A 109 1.11 1.97 11.06
N THR A 110 0.82 3.22 11.42
CA THR A 110 0.06 3.55 12.62
C THR A 110 -1.43 3.52 12.28
N LEU A 111 -2.15 2.67 13.00
CA LEU A 111 -3.60 2.62 12.94
C LEU A 111 -4.12 3.89 13.61
N ALA A 112 -4.88 4.69 12.87
CA ALA A 112 -5.55 5.85 13.46
C ALA A 112 -6.71 5.37 14.34
N GLU A 113 -7.02 6.12 15.40
CA GLU A 113 -8.31 5.98 16.06
C GLU A 113 -9.46 6.25 15.07
N TYR A 114 -10.51 5.44 15.17
CA TYR A 114 -11.62 5.53 14.23
C TYR A 114 -12.36 6.85 14.34
N THR A 115 -12.66 7.43 13.19
CA THR A 115 -13.51 8.60 13.04
C THR A 115 -14.61 8.24 12.05
N PRO A 116 -15.89 8.56 12.36
CA PRO A 116 -16.97 8.29 11.43
C PRO A 116 -16.76 9.02 10.09
N PRO A 117 -17.23 8.45 8.98
CA PRO A 117 -17.17 9.12 7.69
C PRO A 117 -17.93 10.45 7.75
N SER A 118 -17.45 11.46 7.03
CA SER A 118 -18.04 12.81 6.98
C SER A 118 -19.48 12.85 6.44
N GLY A 119 -20.01 11.72 5.95
CA GLY A 119 -21.39 11.58 5.46
C GLY A 119 -21.59 12.13 4.04
N GLU A 120 -20.68 12.96 3.54
CA GLU A 120 -20.71 13.53 2.21
C GLU A 120 -20.12 12.54 1.18
N SER A 121 -20.87 12.29 0.10
CA SER A 121 -20.43 11.46 -1.01
C SER A 121 -20.05 12.36 -2.17
N HIS A 122 -18.75 12.46 -2.44
CA HIS A 122 -18.23 13.20 -3.60
C HIS A 122 -18.02 12.26 -4.78
N PRO A 123 -18.32 12.70 -6.01
CA PRO A 123 -18.08 11.90 -7.21
C PRO A 123 -16.58 11.65 -7.41
N ASN A 124 -16.25 10.55 -8.09
CA ASN A 124 -14.88 10.27 -8.49
C ASN A 124 -14.46 11.26 -9.60
N ASN A 125 -13.53 12.17 -9.27
CA ASN A 125 -13.03 13.19 -10.19
C ASN A 125 -11.84 12.73 -11.03
N ASN A 126 -11.09 11.74 -10.56
CA ASN A 126 -9.93 11.22 -11.27
C ASN A 126 -9.82 9.72 -11.01
N VAL A 127 -9.86 8.94 -12.09
CA VAL A 127 -9.70 7.49 -12.06
C VAL A 127 -8.60 7.16 -13.07
N LYS A 128 -7.37 6.99 -12.59
CA LYS A 128 -6.20 6.77 -13.44
C LYS A 128 -5.08 6.03 -12.70
N PRO A 129 -4.08 5.48 -13.42
CA PRO A 129 -2.88 4.94 -12.79
C PRO A 129 -2.21 5.92 -11.83
N VAL A 130 -1.71 5.41 -10.70
CA VAL A 130 -1.05 6.24 -9.68
C VAL A 130 0.26 6.86 -10.17
N SER A 131 0.93 6.20 -11.12
CA SER A 131 2.06 6.74 -11.87
C SER A 131 2.30 5.91 -13.14
N ASN A 132 3.16 6.40 -14.04
CA ASN A 132 3.61 5.62 -15.20
C ASN A 132 4.33 4.32 -14.79
N PHE A 133 4.94 4.29 -13.59
CA PHE A 133 5.57 3.07 -13.09
C PHE A 133 4.50 2.04 -12.72
N PHE A 134 3.31 2.45 -12.29
CA PHE A 134 2.23 1.54 -11.84
C PHE A 134 1.07 1.43 -12.85
N SER A 135 1.28 1.78 -14.11
CA SER A 135 0.24 1.74 -15.15
C SER A 135 -0.12 0.34 -15.63
N GLY A 136 0.67 -0.67 -15.29
CA GLY A 136 0.58 -2.00 -15.87
C GLY A 136 0.93 -2.05 -17.35
N TRP A 137 1.41 -3.21 -17.81
CA TRP A 137 1.78 -3.43 -19.21
C TRP A 137 1.27 -4.80 -19.64
N SER A 138 -0.05 -4.93 -19.87
CA SER A 138 -0.56 -6.16 -20.47
C SER A 138 -0.07 -6.27 -21.91
N SER A 139 0.68 -7.34 -22.19
CA SER A 139 1.16 -7.67 -23.53
C SER A 139 0.03 -8.15 -24.47
N ARG A 140 -1.20 -8.22 -23.97
CA ARG A 140 -2.36 -8.78 -24.67
C ARG A 140 -3.46 -7.73 -24.83
N PRO A 141 -3.55 -7.08 -26.01
CA PRO A 141 -4.68 -6.20 -26.30
C PRO A 141 -6.00 -6.98 -26.29
N GLY A 142 -7.10 -6.30 -25.96
CA GLY A 142 -8.45 -6.88 -26.00
C GLY A 142 -8.87 -7.74 -24.80
N LEU A 143 -8.00 -8.01 -23.82
CA LEU A 143 -8.43 -8.71 -22.60
C LEU A 143 -9.43 -7.86 -21.79
N PRO A 144 -10.49 -8.47 -21.22
CA PRO A 144 -11.42 -7.80 -20.32
C PRO A 144 -10.74 -7.32 -19.04
N ILE A 145 -11.33 -6.34 -18.36
CA ILE A 145 -10.79 -5.80 -17.10
C ILE A 145 -11.33 -6.61 -15.92
N LEU A 146 -10.41 -7.02 -15.03
CA LEU A 146 -10.71 -7.54 -13.71
C LEU A 146 -10.24 -6.49 -12.68
N SER A 147 -11.18 -6.00 -11.88
CA SER A 147 -10.87 -5.08 -10.79
C SER A 147 -10.66 -5.83 -9.48
N ILE A 148 -9.55 -5.58 -8.78
CA ILE A 148 -9.35 -6.04 -7.41
C ILE A 148 -9.47 -4.82 -6.51
N VAL A 149 -10.47 -4.80 -5.65
CA VAL A 149 -10.92 -3.59 -4.95
C VAL A 149 -10.71 -3.77 -3.44
N GLY A 150 -9.76 -3.03 -2.86
CA GLY A 150 -9.63 -2.94 -1.42
C GLY A 150 -10.61 -1.91 -0.89
N LEU A 151 -11.62 -2.33 -0.11
CA LEU A 151 -12.68 -1.43 0.33
C LEU A 151 -12.23 -0.56 1.51
N GLY A 152 -12.68 0.69 1.50
CA GLY A 152 -12.67 1.63 2.63
C GLY A 152 -14.08 1.99 3.06
N TYR A 153 -14.24 2.90 4.02
CA TYR A 153 -15.57 3.34 4.47
C TYR A 153 -16.18 4.40 3.56
N GLU A 154 -15.45 4.86 2.54
CA GLU A 154 -15.92 5.88 1.60
C GLU A 154 -17.05 5.32 0.74
N ARG A 155 -18.26 5.80 1.04
CA ARG A 155 -19.48 5.38 0.39
C ARG A 155 -19.44 5.63 -1.12
N ASP A 156 -19.96 4.68 -1.90
CA ASP A 156 -20.23 4.76 -3.34
C ASP A 156 -19.00 5.04 -4.25
N LYS A 157 -17.79 5.28 -3.70
CA LYS A 157 -16.57 5.52 -4.50
C LYS A 157 -16.08 4.26 -5.22
N ALA A 158 -16.11 3.13 -4.53
CA ALA A 158 -15.63 1.86 -5.06
C ALA A 158 -16.47 1.38 -6.25
N ILE A 159 -17.80 1.42 -6.12
CA ILE A 159 -18.71 1.06 -7.21
C ILE A 159 -18.54 1.98 -8.41
N GLY A 160 -18.44 3.30 -8.18
CA GLY A 160 -18.25 4.26 -9.28
C GLY A 160 -16.94 4.03 -10.05
N ALA A 161 -15.86 3.56 -9.40
CA ALA A 161 -14.62 3.24 -10.10
C ALA A 161 -14.66 1.92 -10.86
N VAL A 162 -15.33 0.91 -10.30
CA VAL A 162 -15.55 -0.38 -10.97
C VAL A 162 -16.38 -0.18 -12.25
N GLU A 163 -17.43 0.65 -12.17
CA GLU A 163 -18.28 1.05 -13.30
C GLU A 163 -17.52 1.91 -14.31
N PHE A 164 -16.73 2.89 -13.87
CA PHE A 164 -15.91 3.73 -14.76
C PHE A 164 -14.93 2.90 -15.59
N LEU A 165 -14.35 1.85 -15.01
CA LEU A 165 -13.46 0.92 -15.71
C LEU A 165 -14.18 -0.06 -16.62
N GLU A 166 -15.52 -0.11 -16.58
CA GLU A 166 -16.33 -1.14 -17.25
C GLU A 166 -15.81 -2.55 -16.92
N SER A 167 -15.52 -2.77 -15.64
CA SER A 167 -14.91 -4.03 -15.18
C SER A 167 -15.84 -5.19 -15.49
N SER A 168 -15.33 -6.20 -16.20
CA SER A 168 -16.11 -7.40 -16.49
C SER A 168 -16.30 -8.27 -15.24
N GLU A 169 -15.32 -8.23 -14.33
CA GLU A 169 -15.33 -8.92 -13.06
C GLU A 169 -14.72 -8.04 -11.98
N ALA A 170 -15.09 -8.28 -10.71
CA ALA A 170 -14.40 -7.70 -9.58
C ALA A 170 -14.22 -8.68 -8.41
N PHE A 171 -13.09 -8.55 -7.72
CA PHE A 171 -12.80 -9.18 -6.45
C PHE A 171 -12.72 -8.13 -5.36
N LEU A 172 -13.48 -8.31 -4.28
CA LEU A 172 -13.60 -7.34 -3.19
C LEU A 172 -12.76 -7.80 -2.00
N TYR A 173 -11.84 -6.96 -1.55
CA TYR A 173 -11.04 -7.18 -0.34
C TYR A 173 -11.65 -6.35 0.81
N LEU A 174 -12.20 -7.06 1.79
CA LEU A 174 -12.93 -6.51 2.93
C LEU A 174 -11.99 -6.41 4.14
N PRO A 175 -11.59 -5.20 4.59
CA PRO A 175 -10.71 -5.04 5.73
C PRO A 175 -11.40 -5.45 7.03
N LYS A 176 -10.81 -6.39 7.75
CA LYS A 176 -11.13 -6.67 9.16
C LYS A 176 -10.18 -5.90 10.06
N SER A 177 -10.75 -5.27 11.08
CA SER A 177 -10.04 -4.49 12.08
C SER A 177 -10.62 -4.81 13.46
N ASN A 178 -9.80 -4.70 14.50
CA ASN A 178 -10.26 -4.74 15.89
C ASN A 178 -11.26 -3.61 16.22
N GLU A 179 -11.29 -2.53 15.44
CA GLU A 179 -12.29 -1.47 15.59
C GLU A 179 -13.57 -1.82 14.82
N GLN A 180 -14.51 -2.44 15.55
CA GLN A 180 -15.76 -2.95 15.00
C GLN A 180 -16.62 -1.89 14.29
N ARG A 181 -16.51 -0.61 14.69
CA ARG A 181 -17.25 0.49 14.06
C ARG A 181 -16.74 0.74 12.64
N TYR A 182 -15.42 0.71 12.45
CA TYR A 182 -14.80 0.81 11.12
C TYR A 182 -15.32 -0.28 10.18
N TYR A 183 -15.26 -1.54 10.61
CA TYR A 183 -15.76 -2.67 9.83
C TYR A 183 -17.25 -2.50 9.46
N SER A 184 -18.08 -2.11 10.44
CA SER A 184 -19.51 -1.93 10.23
C SER A 184 -19.79 -0.84 9.19
N ASP A 185 -19.05 0.27 9.21
CA ASP A 185 -19.24 1.37 8.27
C ASP A 185 -18.67 1.06 6.88
N VAL A 186 -17.60 0.27 6.76
CA VAL A 186 -17.14 -0.30 5.47
C VAL A 186 -18.23 -1.15 4.84
N MET A 187 -18.81 -2.10 5.59
CA MET A 187 -19.84 -2.99 5.07
C MET A 187 -21.11 -2.21 4.68
N LYS A 188 -21.51 -1.24 5.51
CA LYS A 188 -22.67 -0.39 5.24
C LYS A 188 -22.47 0.51 4.03
N GLY A 189 -21.32 1.17 3.93
CA GLY A 189 -20.98 2.10 2.85
C GLY A 189 -20.86 1.43 1.47
N ASN A 190 -20.52 0.14 1.45
CA ASN A 190 -20.29 -0.63 0.22
C ASN A 190 -21.34 -1.72 -0.03
N LYS A 191 -22.43 -1.77 0.75
CA LYS A 191 -23.43 -2.85 0.68
C LYS A 191 -23.90 -3.16 -0.75
N ARG A 192 -24.19 -2.12 -1.55
CA ARG A 192 -24.63 -2.27 -2.95
C ARG A 192 -23.58 -2.99 -3.80
N LEU A 193 -22.32 -2.59 -3.68
CA LEU A 193 -21.23 -3.21 -4.42
C LEU A 193 -21.05 -4.67 -4.00
N ILE A 194 -21.07 -4.93 -2.69
CA ILE A 194 -20.91 -6.27 -2.12
C ILE A 194 -22.02 -7.21 -2.62
N GLU A 195 -23.27 -6.77 -2.60
CA GLU A 195 -24.41 -7.56 -3.07
C GLU A 195 -24.40 -7.86 -4.58
N CYS A 196 -23.65 -7.09 -5.38
CA CYS A 196 -23.49 -7.34 -6.82
C CYS A 196 -22.55 -8.50 -7.14
N TYR A 197 -21.69 -8.92 -6.22
CA TYR A 197 -20.68 -9.95 -6.45
C TYR A 197 -20.87 -11.17 -5.53
N PRO A 198 -20.65 -12.39 -6.03
CA PRO A 198 -20.86 -13.61 -5.24
C PRO A 198 -19.84 -13.73 -4.11
N ASP A 199 -20.16 -14.50 -3.07
CA ASP A 199 -19.31 -14.64 -1.87
C ASP A 199 -17.89 -15.13 -2.18
N ASN A 200 -17.71 -15.97 -3.19
CA ASN A 200 -16.39 -16.45 -3.63
C ASN A 200 -15.54 -15.37 -4.33
N HIS A 201 -16.09 -14.18 -4.56
CA HIS A 201 -15.39 -12.99 -5.03
C HIS A 201 -15.08 -12.00 -3.89
N GLN A 202 -15.43 -12.34 -2.65
CA GLN A 202 -15.27 -11.49 -1.49
C GLN A 202 -14.23 -12.11 -0.54
N PHE A 203 -13.14 -11.38 -0.31
CA PHE A 203 -12.00 -11.81 0.50
C PHE A 203 -11.90 -10.92 1.73
N ALA A 204 -12.19 -11.48 2.91
CA ALA A 204 -11.85 -10.80 4.15
C ALA A 204 -10.32 -10.85 4.37
N TYR A 205 -9.75 -9.76 4.84
CA TYR A 205 -8.33 -9.71 5.23
C TYR A 205 -8.13 -8.96 6.53
N ASP A 206 -7.27 -9.47 7.39
CA ASP A 206 -6.95 -8.84 8.68
C ASP A 206 -5.84 -7.81 8.48
N LEU A 207 -6.04 -6.58 8.99
CA LEU A 207 -5.04 -5.52 8.86
C LEU A 207 -3.72 -5.88 9.54
N GLU A 208 -3.78 -6.67 10.60
CA GLU A 208 -2.66 -7.17 11.38
C GLU A 208 -1.90 -8.30 10.65
N SER A 209 -2.42 -8.82 9.54
CA SER A 209 -1.81 -9.89 8.72
C SER A 209 -1.55 -9.46 7.26
N PRO A 210 -0.83 -8.35 7.00
CA PRO A 210 -0.57 -7.85 5.64
C PRO A 210 0.10 -8.87 4.71
N THR A 211 0.95 -9.77 5.23
CA THR A 211 1.58 -10.81 4.40
C THR A 211 0.57 -11.80 3.84
N GLN A 212 -0.46 -12.18 4.60
CA GLN A 212 -1.53 -13.05 4.10
C GLN A 212 -2.30 -12.37 2.97
N THR A 213 -2.54 -11.07 3.09
CA THR A 213 -3.16 -10.27 2.03
C THR A 213 -2.30 -10.24 0.76
N ILE A 214 -0.97 -10.08 0.88
CA ILE A 214 -0.05 -10.17 -0.28
C ILE A 214 -0.12 -11.55 -0.93
N LEU A 215 -0.08 -12.63 -0.15
CA LEU A 215 -0.18 -14.00 -0.68
C LEU A 215 -1.52 -14.26 -1.36
N SER A 216 -2.61 -13.73 -0.81
CA SER A 216 -3.94 -13.78 -1.41
C SER A 216 -3.99 -13.01 -2.74
N LEU A 217 -3.47 -11.78 -2.77
CA LEU A 217 -3.38 -10.97 -3.99
C LEU A 217 -2.55 -11.69 -5.06
N ASP A 218 -1.40 -12.26 -4.69
CA ASP A 218 -0.53 -13.02 -5.58
C ASP A 218 -1.26 -14.22 -6.21
N ALA A 219 -1.98 -14.99 -5.39
CA ALA A 219 -2.75 -16.14 -5.86
C ALA A 219 -3.84 -15.74 -6.86
N VAL A 220 -4.59 -14.68 -6.56
CA VAL A 220 -5.62 -14.13 -7.47
C VAL A 220 -4.97 -13.63 -8.76
N ILE A 221 -3.91 -12.82 -8.67
CA ILE A 221 -3.23 -12.28 -9.85
C ILE A 221 -2.73 -13.40 -10.75
N ASN A 222 -2.04 -14.40 -10.20
CA ASN A 222 -1.51 -15.52 -10.98
C ASN A 222 -2.62 -16.36 -11.65
N ALA A 223 -3.76 -16.54 -10.99
CA ALA A 223 -4.90 -17.26 -11.56
C ALA A 223 -5.54 -16.54 -12.77
N TYR A 224 -5.50 -15.20 -12.80
CA TYR A 224 -6.29 -14.40 -13.74
C TYR A 224 -5.48 -13.55 -14.73
N LYS A 225 -4.18 -13.32 -14.52
CA LYS A 225 -3.34 -12.44 -15.36
C LYS A 225 -3.26 -12.81 -16.84
N ASN A 226 -3.53 -14.08 -17.17
CA ASN A 226 -3.55 -14.56 -18.56
C ASN A 226 -4.92 -14.35 -19.24
N LYS A 227 -5.97 -14.03 -18.48
CA LYS A 227 -7.36 -13.93 -18.94
C LYS A 227 -7.90 -12.48 -18.85
N PHE A 228 -7.32 -11.66 -17.98
CA PHE A 228 -7.80 -10.31 -17.70
C PHE A 228 -6.65 -9.29 -17.66
N LYS A 229 -6.99 -8.02 -17.91
CA LYS A 229 -6.19 -6.88 -17.47
C LYS A 229 -6.56 -6.60 -16.02
N ILE A 230 -5.60 -6.77 -15.12
CA ILE A 230 -5.84 -6.62 -13.69
C ILE A 230 -5.59 -5.16 -13.27
N VAL A 231 -6.59 -4.57 -12.63
CA VAL A 231 -6.53 -3.23 -12.05
C VAL A 231 -6.76 -3.30 -10.55
N LEU A 232 -5.78 -2.87 -9.76
CA LEU A 232 -5.91 -2.71 -8.32
C LEU A 232 -6.53 -1.35 -7.99
N LEU A 233 -7.61 -1.37 -7.22
CA LEU A 233 -8.36 -0.22 -6.72
C LEU A 233 -8.31 -0.15 -5.18
N PRO A 234 -7.23 0.40 -4.60
CA PRO A 234 -7.01 0.48 -3.15
C PRO A 234 -7.73 1.65 -2.46
N PHE A 235 -9.04 1.55 -2.23
CA PHE A 235 -9.80 2.54 -1.44
C PHE A 235 -9.55 2.43 0.07
N GLY A 236 -9.26 1.21 0.54
CA GLY A 236 -9.12 0.89 1.96
C GLY A 236 -7.95 1.57 2.68
N PRO A 237 -7.60 1.07 3.88
CA PRO A 237 -6.52 1.62 4.69
C PRO A 237 -5.24 1.73 3.88
N LYS A 238 -4.42 2.75 4.20
CA LYS A 238 -3.16 3.02 3.47
C LYS A 238 -2.22 1.81 3.41
N LEU A 239 -2.35 0.90 4.38
CA LEU A 239 -1.70 -0.40 4.33
C LEU A 239 -2.03 -1.16 3.02
N PHE A 240 -3.31 -1.32 2.66
CA PHE A 240 -3.70 -2.03 1.42
C PHE A 240 -3.18 -1.33 0.15
N TYR A 241 -3.08 0.00 0.17
CA TYR A 241 -2.41 0.76 -0.89
C TYR A 241 -0.94 0.36 -1.01
N ALA A 242 -0.19 0.31 0.09
CA ALA A 242 1.20 -0.14 0.09
C ALA A 242 1.35 -1.59 -0.40
N LEU A 243 0.47 -2.51 0.03
CA LEU A 243 0.46 -3.90 -0.47
C LEU A 243 0.22 -3.95 -1.99
N SER A 244 -0.69 -3.10 -2.50
CA SER A 244 -0.99 -2.99 -3.93
C SER A 244 0.22 -2.50 -4.74
N LEU A 245 0.98 -1.54 -4.21
CA LEU A 245 2.22 -1.08 -4.85
C LEU A 245 3.26 -2.20 -4.89
N ILE A 246 3.48 -2.91 -3.79
CA ILE A 246 4.47 -3.99 -3.71
C ILE A 246 4.15 -5.13 -4.66
N ILE A 247 2.90 -5.61 -4.65
CA ILE A 247 2.52 -6.72 -5.51
C ILE A 247 2.62 -6.34 -7.00
N SER A 248 2.42 -5.06 -7.34
CA SER A 248 2.62 -4.57 -8.71
C SER A 248 4.09 -4.37 -9.12
N VAL A 249 5.00 -4.24 -8.16
CA VAL A 249 6.45 -4.34 -8.43
C VAL A 249 6.79 -5.77 -8.84
N HIS A 250 6.19 -6.77 -8.16
CA HIS A 250 6.39 -8.19 -8.48
C HIS A 250 5.68 -8.62 -9.79
N HIS A 251 4.47 -8.10 -10.05
CA HIS A 251 3.69 -8.37 -11.26
C HIS A 251 3.57 -7.10 -12.13
N PRO A 252 4.58 -6.77 -12.96
CA PRO A 252 4.61 -5.51 -13.71
C PRO A 252 3.49 -5.35 -14.75
N GLU A 253 2.75 -6.42 -15.06
CA GLU A 253 1.57 -6.44 -15.93
C GLU A 253 0.33 -5.83 -15.27
N ILE A 254 0.24 -5.80 -13.95
CA ILE A 254 -0.91 -5.25 -13.23
C ILE A 254 -0.78 -3.73 -13.09
N SER A 255 -1.92 -3.06 -12.98
CA SER A 255 -1.96 -1.61 -12.77
C SER A 255 -2.52 -1.27 -11.40
N VAL A 256 -1.99 -0.21 -10.77
CA VAL A 256 -2.53 0.35 -9.52
C VAL A 256 -3.10 1.71 -9.84
N TRP A 257 -4.38 1.90 -9.54
CA TRP A 257 -5.10 3.12 -9.88
C TRP A 257 -5.47 3.89 -8.62
N HIS A 258 -5.46 5.22 -8.75
CA HIS A 258 -5.90 6.12 -7.71
C HIS A 258 -7.25 6.70 -8.12
N VAL A 259 -8.14 6.79 -7.15
CA VAL A 259 -9.49 7.32 -7.31
C VAL A 259 -9.69 8.48 -6.34
N SER A 260 -9.66 9.71 -6.85
CA SER A 260 -9.84 10.92 -6.02
C SER A 260 -11.27 11.43 -6.05
N GLY A 261 -11.82 11.79 -4.87
CA GLY A 261 -13.16 12.38 -4.73
C GLY A 261 -13.21 13.91 -4.89
N GLU A 262 -12.16 14.64 -4.51
CA GLU A 262 -11.94 16.08 -4.75
C GLU A 262 -10.46 16.38 -4.42
N GLN A 263 -9.98 17.59 -4.72
CA GLN A 263 -8.60 18.02 -4.41
C GLN A 263 -8.31 17.77 -2.93
N ASP A 264 -7.23 17.04 -2.69
CA ASP A 264 -6.62 16.72 -1.41
C ASP A 264 -7.15 15.45 -0.72
N ASP A 265 -6.28 14.44 -0.74
CA ASP A 265 -6.32 13.22 0.08
C ASP A 265 -6.07 13.56 1.57
N THR A 266 -6.73 14.61 2.08
CA THR A 266 -6.54 15.18 3.41
C THR A 266 -6.81 14.16 4.50
N ASP A 267 -7.80 13.27 4.30
CA ASP A 267 -8.13 12.19 5.22
C ASP A 267 -6.95 11.22 5.44
N SER A 268 -6.14 10.96 4.42
CA SER A 268 -5.04 9.99 4.54
C SER A 268 -3.84 10.52 5.33
N THR A 269 -3.68 11.85 5.43
CA THR A 269 -2.56 12.53 6.09
C THR A 269 -2.95 13.20 7.40
N GLN A 270 -4.16 12.95 7.91
CA GLN A 270 -4.57 13.52 9.20
C GLN A 270 -3.74 12.94 10.34
N ASP A 271 -3.15 13.84 11.10
CA ASP A 271 -2.35 13.58 12.28
C ASP A 271 -3.25 13.33 13.50
N ARG A 272 -3.89 12.16 13.51
CA ARG A 272 -4.83 11.70 14.55
C ARG A 272 -4.13 10.85 15.61
N SER A 273 -4.80 10.64 16.74
CA SER A 273 -4.38 9.66 17.76
C SER A 273 -4.20 8.27 17.17
N VAL A 274 -3.27 7.51 17.75
CA VAL A 274 -2.89 6.16 17.30
C VAL A 274 -3.57 5.11 18.17
N SER A 275 -4.21 4.13 17.54
CA SER A 275 -4.83 2.97 18.20
C SER A 275 -3.93 1.74 18.25
N GLY A 276 -2.88 1.70 17.43
CA GLY A 276 -1.88 0.64 17.44
C GLY A 276 -0.86 0.78 16.32
N LEU A 277 0.20 -0.02 16.39
CA LEU A 277 1.24 -0.09 15.36
C LEU A 277 1.24 -1.46 14.70
N ILE A 278 1.31 -1.49 13.38
CA ILE A 278 1.45 -2.73 12.62
C ILE A 278 2.40 -2.51 11.45
N GLY A 279 2.87 -3.59 10.85
CA GLY A 279 3.71 -3.48 9.68
C GLY A 279 4.00 -4.81 9.04
N PHE A 280 4.92 -4.77 8.10
CA PHE A 280 5.50 -5.95 7.49
C PHE A 280 6.86 -5.61 6.89
N SER A 281 7.68 -6.63 6.69
CA SER A 281 8.95 -6.47 5.98
C SER A 281 9.06 -7.43 4.82
N PHE A 282 9.95 -7.08 3.90
CA PHE A 282 10.32 -7.91 2.75
C PHE A 282 11.73 -7.53 2.27
N CYS A 283 12.37 -8.44 1.57
CA CYS A 283 13.58 -8.13 0.82
C CYS A 283 13.23 -7.85 -0.64
N ILE A 284 13.88 -6.87 -1.25
CA ILE A 284 13.79 -6.57 -2.68
C ILE A 284 15.18 -6.49 -3.30
N SER A 285 15.34 -7.15 -4.45
CA SER A 285 16.55 -7.11 -5.27
C SER A 285 16.21 -7.36 -6.75
N ASN A 286 17.19 -7.11 -7.62
CA ASN A 286 17.11 -7.52 -9.03
C ASN A 286 17.15 -9.06 -9.13
N SER A 287 16.18 -9.67 -9.81
CA SER A 287 16.12 -11.13 -9.99
C SER A 287 17.27 -11.69 -10.83
N GLU A 288 17.96 -10.86 -11.61
CA GLU A 288 19.12 -11.26 -12.42
C GLU A 288 20.46 -11.20 -11.66
N ALA A 289 20.45 -10.71 -10.40
CA ALA A 289 21.64 -10.57 -9.57
C ALA A 289 21.87 -11.74 -8.60
N VAL A 290 21.06 -12.81 -8.68
CA VAL A 290 21.16 -14.03 -7.87
C VAL A 290 21.59 -15.22 -8.72
#